data_AF-A0A7Y1M7G6-F1
#
_entry.id   AF-A0A7Y1M7G6-F1
#
_cell.length_a   1.000
_cell.length_b   1.000
_cell.length_c   1.000
_cell.angle_alpha   90.00
_cell.angle_beta   90.00
_cell.angle_gamma   90.00
#
_symmetry.space_group_name_H-M   'P 1'
#
loop_
_entity.id
_entity.type
_entity.pdbx_description
1 polymer ?
#
loop_
_entity_poly.entity_id
_entity_poly.type
_entity_poly.pdbx_seq_one_letter_code
_entity_poly.pdbx_strand_id
1 'polypeptide(L)'
;MKILPYIVALLLVAGALFGAYHHGETVANDDWQARWSERDARDEAAKAANEAAERTKEQSRQQAINKVVQNGQALIDTAAAAVTAANRESDRLRRAADGLASRIAASQAGGNSCTAAASAAATRAVMVLADVLKRADQRAGDLAGYADQSHGRGVTCEQAYDALGK
;
A
#
# COMPACT_ATOMS: atom_id res chain seq x y z
N MET A 1 29.47 -84.17 -39.41
CA MET A 1 28.43 -83.21 -39.85
C MET A 1 27.05 -83.36 -39.18
N LYS A 2 26.87 -84.20 -38.13
CA LYS A 2 25.55 -84.41 -37.49
C LYS A 2 25.10 -83.31 -36.50
N ILE A 3 26.00 -82.41 -36.07
CA ILE A 3 25.73 -81.39 -35.03
C ILE A 3 25.23 -80.06 -35.65
N LEU A 4 25.59 -79.80 -36.91
CA LEU A 4 25.21 -78.60 -37.65
C LEU A 4 23.70 -78.29 -37.64
N PRO A 5 22.77 -79.25 -37.85
CA PRO A 5 21.32 -78.95 -37.82
C PRO A 5 20.84 -78.50 -36.44
N TYR A 6 21.41 -79.02 -35.34
CA TYR A 6 21.04 -78.61 -33.98
C TYR A 6 21.52 -77.19 -33.67
N ILE A 7 22.73 -76.83 -34.12
CA ILE A 7 23.25 -75.46 -33.97
C ILE A 7 22.38 -74.47 -34.75
N VAL A 8 22.01 -74.81 -36.00
CA VAL A 8 21.11 -73.96 -36.80
C VAL A 8 19.74 -73.80 -36.12
N ALA A 9 19.17 -74.89 -35.59
CA ALA A 9 17.90 -74.82 -34.87
C ALA A 9 17.99 -73.93 -33.61
N LEU A 10 19.06 -74.04 -32.82
CA LEU A 10 19.27 -73.20 -31.64
C LEU A 10 19.42 -71.73 -32.00
N LEU A 11 20.15 -71.40 -33.06
CA LEU A 11 20.31 -70.02 -33.52
C LEU A 11 18.98 -69.42 -34.00
N LEU A 12 18.14 -70.20 -34.68
CA LEU A 12 16.82 -69.75 -35.09
C LEU A 12 15.91 -69.47 -33.89
N VAL A 13 15.92 -70.35 -32.89
CA VAL A 13 15.15 -70.14 -31.65
C VAL A 13 15.66 -68.90 -30.90
N ALA A 14 16.98 -68.76 -30.75
CA ALA A 14 17.57 -67.60 -30.10
C ALA A 14 17.24 -66.28 -30.83
N GLY A 15 17.32 -66.28 -32.17
CA GLY A 15 16.95 -65.12 -32.99
C GLY A 15 15.47 -64.77 -32.88
N ALA A 16 14.57 -65.76 -32.84
CA ALA A 16 13.13 -65.53 -32.65
C ALA A 16 12.82 -64.96 -31.26
N LEU A 17 13.44 -65.50 -30.22
CA LEU A 17 13.29 -64.98 -28.84
C LEU A 17 13.83 -63.56 -28.72
N PHE A 18 14.99 -63.28 -29.31
CA PHE A 18 15.59 -61.95 -29.34
C PHE A 18 14.71 -60.94 -30.08
N GLY A 19 14.18 -61.31 -31.26
CA GLY A 19 13.27 -60.47 -32.02
C GLY A 19 11.95 -60.19 -31.27
N ALA A 20 11.37 -61.21 -30.62
CA ALA A 20 10.15 -61.05 -29.83
C ALA A 20 10.39 -60.14 -28.61
N TYR A 21 11.52 -60.30 -27.92
CA TYR A 21 11.90 -59.45 -26.79
C TYR A 21 12.04 -57.98 -27.22
N HIS A 22 12.84 -57.70 -28.26
CA HIS A 22 13.03 -56.32 -28.72
C HIS A 22 11.76 -55.69 -29.26
N HIS A 23 10.92 -56.46 -29.96
CA HIS A 23 9.63 -55.96 -30.40
C HIS A 23 8.76 -55.56 -29.20
N GLY A 24 8.72 -56.39 -28.15
CA GLY A 24 8.01 -56.08 -26.91
C GLY A 24 8.56 -54.84 -26.20
N GLU A 25 9.88 -54.69 -26.14
CA GLU A 25 10.56 -53.52 -25.58
C GLU A 25 10.20 -52.24 -26.35
N THR A 26 10.29 -52.27 -27.68
CA THR A 26 9.93 -51.13 -28.53
C THR A 26 8.46 -50.73 -28.35
N VAL A 27 7.54 -51.69 -28.40
CA VAL A 27 6.10 -51.41 -28.23
C VAL A 27 5.81 -50.83 -26.84
N ALA A 28 6.43 -51.38 -25.79
CA ALA A 28 6.27 -50.87 -24.44
C ALA A 28 6.85 -49.45 -24.30
N ASN A 29 8.02 -49.19 -24.88
CA ASN A 29 8.65 -47.87 -24.86
C ASN A 29 7.79 -46.84 -25.60
N ASP A 30 7.26 -47.18 -26.76
CA ASP A 30 6.39 -46.30 -27.55
C ASP A 30 5.08 -45.98 -26.83
N ASP A 31 4.43 -46.98 -26.20
CA ASP A 31 3.23 -46.78 -25.37
C ASP A 31 3.52 -45.87 -24.17
N TRP A 32 4.63 -46.09 -23.45
CA TRP A 32 5.01 -45.24 -22.33
C TRP A 32 5.38 -43.82 -22.76
N GLN A 33 6.09 -43.67 -23.87
CA GLN A 33 6.46 -42.36 -24.40
C GLN A 33 5.21 -41.56 -24.82
N ALA A 34 4.23 -42.21 -25.45
CA ALA A 34 2.96 -41.59 -25.79
C ALA A 34 2.20 -41.12 -24.53
N ARG A 35 2.11 -41.98 -23.52
CA ARG A 35 1.44 -41.64 -22.24
C ARG A 35 2.13 -40.49 -21.50
N TRP A 36 3.46 -40.46 -21.50
CA TRP A 36 4.21 -39.36 -20.89
C TRP A 36 4.03 -38.07 -21.67
N SER A 37 4.11 -38.11 -23.00
CA SER A 37 3.88 -36.92 -23.83
C SER A 37 2.47 -36.36 -23.62
N GLU A 38 1.45 -37.21 -23.54
CA GLU A 38 0.08 -36.78 -23.27
C GLU A 38 -0.05 -36.16 -21.87
N ARG A 39 0.54 -36.80 -20.85
CA ARG A 39 0.54 -36.27 -19.48
C ARG A 39 1.25 -34.92 -19.42
N ASP A 40 2.45 -34.81 -19.99
CA ASP A 40 3.26 -33.60 -19.94
C ASP A 40 2.54 -32.44 -20.65
N ALA A 41 1.85 -32.71 -21.76
CA ALA A 41 1.01 -31.72 -22.44
C ALA A 41 -0.19 -31.27 -21.56
N ARG A 42 -0.84 -32.19 -20.85
CA ARG A 42 -1.94 -31.87 -19.92
C ARG A 42 -1.41 -31.07 -18.72
N ASP A 43 -0.25 -31.43 -18.19
CA ASP A 43 0.38 -30.74 -17.05
C ASP A 43 0.82 -29.32 -17.45
N GLU A 44 1.38 -29.14 -18.65
CA GLU A 44 1.74 -27.82 -19.18
C GLU A 44 0.50 -26.94 -19.38
N ALA A 45 -0.58 -27.49 -19.95
CA ALA A 45 -1.84 -26.77 -20.10
C ALA A 45 -2.47 -26.40 -18.75
N ALA A 46 -2.46 -27.32 -17.79
CA ALA A 46 -2.97 -27.06 -16.44
C ALA A 46 -2.14 -26.00 -15.72
N LYS A 47 -0.81 -26.05 -15.85
CA LYS A 47 0.10 -25.03 -15.32
C LYS A 47 -0.20 -23.66 -15.91
N ALA A 48 -0.29 -23.55 -17.24
CA ALA A 48 -0.58 -22.28 -17.91
C ALA A 48 -1.94 -21.70 -17.49
N ALA A 49 -2.97 -22.54 -17.37
CA ALA A 49 -4.29 -22.12 -16.90
C ALA A 49 -4.27 -21.63 -15.45
N ASN A 50 -3.58 -22.35 -14.56
CA ASN A 50 -3.43 -21.94 -13.16
C ASN A 50 -2.63 -20.64 -13.02
N GLU A 51 -1.51 -20.52 -13.73
CA GLU A 51 -0.71 -19.29 -13.74
C GLU A 51 -1.53 -18.10 -14.26
N ALA A 52 -2.28 -18.26 -15.34
CA ALA A 52 -3.15 -17.21 -15.86
C ALA A 52 -4.21 -16.79 -14.83
N ALA A 53 -4.88 -17.76 -14.20
CA ALA A 53 -5.90 -17.50 -13.17
C ALA A 53 -5.32 -16.75 -11.95
N GLU A 54 -4.17 -17.18 -11.44
CA GLU A 54 -3.51 -16.52 -10.31
C GLU A 54 -2.99 -15.13 -10.69
N ARG A 55 -2.49 -14.93 -11.93
CA ARG A 55 -2.06 -13.62 -12.42
C ARG A 55 -3.23 -12.65 -12.56
N THR A 56 -4.41 -13.12 -12.97
CA THR A 56 -5.62 -12.29 -12.98
C THR A 56 -6.02 -11.85 -11.57
N LYS A 57 -5.99 -12.75 -10.59
CA LYS A 57 -6.27 -12.41 -9.18
C LYS A 57 -5.26 -11.38 -8.65
N GLU A 58 -3.98 -11.58 -8.93
CA GLU A 58 -2.92 -10.66 -8.52
C GLU A 58 -3.09 -9.28 -9.14
N GLN A 59 -3.36 -9.21 -10.45
CA GLN A 59 -3.61 -7.93 -11.13
C GLN A 59 -4.83 -7.21 -10.57
N SER A 60 -5.90 -7.94 -10.27
CA SER A 60 -7.11 -7.38 -9.66
C SER A 60 -6.82 -6.77 -8.29
N ARG A 61 -6.10 -7.50 -7.42
CA ARG A 61 -5.68 -7.00 -6.10
C ARG A 61 -4.77 -5.79 -6.21
N GLN A 62 -3.79 -5.82 -7.10
CA GLN A 62 -2.89 -4.69 -7.32
C GLN A 62 -3.64 -3.44 -7.79
N GLN A 63 -4.61 -3.60 -8.72
CA GLN A 63 -5.44 -2.49 -9.17
C GLN A 63 -6.29 -1.91 -8.03
N ALA A 64 -6.87 -2.77 -7.19
CA ALA A 64 -7.65 -2.35 -6.03
C ALA A 64 -6.79 -1.54 -5.05
N ILE A 65 -5.59 -2.03 -4.71
CA ILE A 65 -4.64 -1.32 -3.85
C ILE A 65 -4.16 -0.01 -4.48
N ASN A 66 -3.85 0.00 -5.78
CA ASN A 66 -3.45 1.23 -6.47
C ASN A 66 -4.53 2.32 -6.38
N LYS A 67 -5.81 1.93 -6.47
CA LYS A 67 -6.94 2.85 -6.30
C LYS A 67 -7.03 3.38 -4.87
N VAL A 68 -6.84 2.51 -3.87
CA VAL A 68 -6.80 2.93 -2.46
C VAL A 68 -5.68 3.94 -2.22
N VAL A 69 -4.48 3.69 -2.75
CA VAL A 69 -3.34 4.62 -2.63
C VAL A 69 -3.66 5.97 -3.28
N GLN A 70 -4.23 5.97 -4.49
CA GLN A 70 -4.63 7.21 -5.17
C GLN A 70 -5.67 8.01 -4.38
N ASN A 71 -6.69 7.33 -3.86
CA ASN A 71 -7.72 7.96 -3.03
C ASN A 71 -7.13 8.50 -1.71
N GLY A 72 -6.25 7.74 -1.07
CA GLY A 72 -5.56 8.15 0.15
C GLY A 72 -4.70 9.38 -0.09
N GLN A 73 -3.98 9.45 -1.21
CA GLN A 73 -3.20 10.63 -1.58
C GLN A 73 -4.09 11.86 -1.80
N ALA A 74 -5.21 11.71 -2.51
CA ALA A 74 -6.17 12.80 -2.70
C ALA A 74 -6.76 13.32 -1.37
N LEU A 75 -7.00 12.43 -0.40
CA LEU A 75 -7.40 12.80 0.95
C LEU A 75 -6.33 13.62 1.66
N ILE A 76 -5.06 13.18 1.59
CA ILE A 76 -3.91 13.87 2.19
C ILE A 76 -3.74 15.26 1.56
N ASP A 77 -3.82 15.37 0.25
CA ASP A 77 -3.67 16.64 -0.47
C ASP A 77 -4.78 17.63 -0.09
N THR A 78 -6.01 17.15 0.01
CA THR A 78 -7.16 17.95 0.46
C THR A 78 -7.00 18.43 1.89
N ALA A 79 -6.57 17.54 2.80
CA ALA A 79 -6.29 17.89 4.19
C ALA A 79 -5.15 18.92 4.29
N ALA A 80 -4.07 18.74 3.53
CA ALA A 80 -2.95 19.67 3.50
C ALA A 80 -3.36 21.07 3.00
N ALA A 81 -4.22 21.14 1.98
CA ALA A 81 -4.78 22.39 1.50
C ALA A 81 -5.64 23.08 2.57
N ALA A 82 -6.49 22.32 3.27
CA ALA A 82 -7.32 22.81 4.37
C ALA A 82 -6.48 23.34 5.54
N VAL A 83 -5.44 22.61 5.96
CA VAL A 83 -4.48 23.06 6.99
C VAL A 83 -3.79 24.36 6.57
N THR A 84 -3.38 24.46 5.30
CA THR A 84 -2.74 25.70 4.81
C THR A 84 -3.71 26.87 4.82
N ALA A 85 -4.99 26.66 4.48
CA ALA A 85 -6.02 27.70 4.57
C ALA A 85 -6.27 28.10 6.04
N ALA A 86 -6.41 27.13 6.95
CA ALA A 86 -6.60 27.39 8.38
C ALA A 86 -5.43 28.17 8.99
N ASN A 87 -4.19 27.79 8.68
CA ASN A 87 -2.98 28.48 9.16
C ASN A 87 -2.95 29.96 8.73
N ARG A 88 -3.40 30.28 7.50
CA ARG A 88 -3.48 31.68 7.05
C ARG A 88 -4.46 32.50 7.88
N GLU A 89 -5.61 31.93 8.24
CA GLU A 89 -6.60 32.62 9.07
C GLU A 89 -6.14 32.71 10.53
N SER A 90 -5.55 31.66 11.10
CA SER A 90 -4.92 31.69 12.43
C SER A 90 -3.82 32.76 12.51
N ASP A 91 -2.98 32.87 11.49
CA ASP A 91 -1.94 33.90 11.43
C ASP A 91 -2.52 35.31 11.35
N ARG A 92 -3.62 35.51 10.60
CA ARG A 92 -4.34 36.79 10.56
C ARG A 92 -4.93 37.12 11.93
N LEU A 93 -5.54 36.15 12.60
CA LEU A 93 -6.11 36.31 13.94
C LEU A 93 -5.02 36.71 14.96
N ARG A 94 -3.88 36.00 14.97
CA ARG A 94 -2.76 36.30 15.86
C ARG A 94 -2.21 37.71 15.63
N ARG A 95 -2.00 38.10 14.36
CA ARG A 95 -1.58 39.48 14.02
C ARG A 95 -2.61 40.53 14.42
N ALA A 96 -3.90 40.24 14.28
CA ALA A 96 -4.96 41.16 14.70
C ALA A 96 -4.98 41.31 16.24
N ALA A 97 -4.75 40.23 16.99
CA ALA A 97 -4.63 40.26 18.44
C ALA A 97 -3.40 41.07 18.89
N ASP A 98 -2.23 40.87 18.27
CA ASP A 98 -1.02 41.66 18.53
C ASP A 98 -1.23 43.15 18.20
N GLY A 99 -1.90 43.43 17.08
CA GLY A 99 -2.28 44.78 16.66
C GLY A 99 -3.24 45.46 17.65
N LEU A 100 -4.21 44.72 18.19
CA LEU A 100 -5.11 45.25 19.21
C LEU A 100 -4.39 45.50 20.53
N ALA A 101 -3.56 44.55 20.96
CA ALA A 101 -2.78 44.67 22.19
C ALA A 101 -1.83 45.87 22.16
N SER A 102 -1.11 46.06 21.05
CA SER A 102 -0.21 47.20 20.85
C SER A 102 -0.96 48.54 20.81
N ARG A 103 -2.13 48.61 20.16
CA ARG A 103 -2.98 49.81 20.15
C ARG A 103 -3.49 50.18 21.55
N ILE A 104 -3.93 49.19 22.34
CA ILE A 104 -4.35 49.41 23.72
C ILE A 104 -3.16 49.90 24.55
N ALA A 105 -1.99 49.26 24.44
CA ALA A 105 -0.77 49.66 25.12
C ALA A 105 -0.39 51.13 24.82
N ALA A 106 -0.45 51.52 23.55
CA ALA A 106 -0.16 52.88 23.13
C ALA A 106 -1.18 53.90 23.68
N SER A 107 -2.48 53.56 23.69
CA SER A 107 -3.54 54.44 24.22
C SER A 107 -3.41 54.68 25.73
N GLN A 108 -2.95 53.67 26.47
CA GLN A 108 -2.80 53.70 27.93
C GLN A 108 -1.55 54.48 28.38
N ALA A 109 -0.57 54.69 27.50
CA ALA A 109 0.66 55.43 27.79
C ALA A 109 0.47 56.95 27.91
N GLY A 110 -0.65 57.50 27.39
CA GLY A 110 -0.95 58.94 27.43
C GLY A 110 -1.90 59.38 28.56
N GLY A 111 -2.27 58.49 29.50
CA GLY A 111 -3.28 58.77 30.53
C GLY A 111 -2.78 59.57 31.75
N ASN A 112 -3.70 60.25 32.45
CA ASN A 112 -3.41 61.04 33.66
C ASN A 112 -2.66 60.23 34.75
N SER A 113 -1.75 60.88 35.47
CA SER A 113 -0.88 60.23 36.48
C SER A 113 -1.65 59.47 37.58
N CYS A 114 -2.87 59.90 37.89
CA CYS A 114 -3.73 59.28 38.92
C CYS A 114 -4.23 57.88 38.54
N THR A 115 -4.23 57.51 37.25
CA THR A 115 -4.67 56.18 36.78
C THR A 115 -3.53 55.35 36.16
N ALA A 116 -2.31 55.88 36.09
CA ALA A 116 -1.18 55.26 35.40
C ALA A 116 -0.88 53.81 35.82
N ALA A 117 -0.97 53.50 37.12
CA ALA A 117 -0.75 52.14 37.63
C ALA A 117 -1.82 51.14 37.16
N ALA A 118 -3.10 51.56 37.16
CA ALA A 118 -4.22 50.76 36.65
C ALA A 118 -4.10 50.57 35.14
N SER A 119 -3.73 51.62 34.40
CA SER A 119 -3.49 51.57 32.95
C SER A 119 -2.35 50.60 32.59
N ALA A 120 -1.25 50.62 33.35
CA ALA A 120 -0.13 49.69 33.17
C ALA A 120 -0.49 48.23 33.49
N ALA A 121 -1.35 47.99 34.49
CA ALA A 121 -1.86 46.66 34.80
C ALA A 121 -2.75 46.12 33.67
N ALA A 122 -3.68 46.94 33.16
CA ALA A 122 -4.55 46.58 32.05
C ALA A 122 -3.76 46.29 30.75
N THR A 123 -2.73 47.09 30.43
CA THR A 123 -1.85 46.82 29.28
C THR A 123 -1.14 45.47 29.38
N ARG A 124 -0.62 45.14 30.56
CA ARG A 124 0.01 43.82 30.80
C ARG A 124 -1.00 42.69 30.66
N ALA A 125 -2.21 42.84 31.18
CA ALA A 125 -3.26 41.83 31.05
C ALA A 125 -3.62 41.57 29.57
N VAL A 126 -3.77 42.62 28.76
CA VAL A 126 -4.09 42.48 27.33
C VAL A 126 -2.95 41.79 26.56
N MET A 127 -1.69 42.13 26.85
CA MET A 127 -0.53 41.47 26.25
C MET A 127 -0.48 39.97 26.59
N VAL A 128 -0.76 39.61 27.84
CA VAL A 128 -0.82 38.21 28.28
C VAL A 128 -1.97 37.48 27.59
N LEU A 129 -3.15 38.10 27.44
CA LEU A 129 -4.28 37.49 26.74
C LEU A 129 -3.98 37.24 25.25
N ALA A 130 -3.34 38.18 24.57
CA ALA A 130 -2.92 38.00 23.18
C ALA A 130 -1.92 36.84 23.03
N ASP A 131 -0.97 36.74 23.95
CA ASP A 131 0.02 35.67 23.97
C ASP A 131 -0.60 34.29 24.31
N VAL A 132 -1.49 34.22 25.30
CA VAL A 132 -2.24 33.00 25.64
C VAL A 132 -3.10 32.54 24.46
N LEU A 133 -3.80 33.47 23.79
CA LEU A 133 -4.59 33.18 22.59
C LEU A 133 -3.71 32.55 21.50
N LYS A 134 -2.53 33.14 21.25
CA LYS A 134 -1.59 32.64 20.24
C LYS A 134 -1.11 31.22 20.56
N ARG A 135 -0.71 30.96 21.80
CA ARG A 135 -0.24 29.62 22.22
C ARG A 135 -1.37 28.60 22.16
N ALA A 136 -2.58 28.98 22.56
CA ALA A 136 -3.75 28.10 22.54
C ALA A 136 -4.14 27.74 21.10
N ASP A 137 -4.21 28.73 20.20
CA ASP A 137 -4.51 28.52 18.78
C ASP A 137 -3.42 27.68 18.09
N GLN A 138 -2.14 27.92 18.41
CA GLN A 138 -1.04 27.10 17.89
C GLN A 138 -1.15 25.64 18.36
N ARG A 139 -1.40 25.42 19.65
CA ARG A 139 -1.56 24.07 20.19
C ARG A 139 -2.78 23.35 19.60
N ALA A 140 -3.87 24.07 19.37
CA ALA A 140 -5.07 23.52 18.72
C ALA A 140 -4.75 23.10 17.27
N GLY A 141 -4.02 23.92 16.52
CA GLY A 141 -3.56 23.59 15.17
C GLY A 141 -2.65 22.35 15.12
N ASP A 142 -1.69 22.25 16.04
CA ASP A 142 -0.80 21.09 16.12
C ASP A 142 -1.58 19.79 16.41
N LEU A 143 -2.56 19.85 17.31
CA LEU A 143 -3.40 18.71 17.66
C LEU A 143 -4.31 18.30 16.50
N ALA A 144 -4.91 19.27 15.81
CA ALA A 144 -5.71 19.03 14.62
C ALA A 144 -4.88 18.36 13.52
N GLY A 145 -3.67 18.88 13.26
CA GLY A 145 -2.76 18.29 12.26
C GLY A 145 -2.38 16.84 12.57
N TYR A 146 -2.12 16.51 13.84
CA TYR A 146 -1.89 15.13 14.26
C TYR A 146 -3.12 14.25 14.04
N ALA A 147 -4.30 14.73 14.47
CA ALA A 147 -5.55 14.00 14.32
C ALA A 147 -5.87 13.72 12.84
N ASP A 148 -5.80 14.73 11.98
CA ASP A 148 -6.05 14.60 10.54
C ASP A 148 -5.09 13.61 9.87
N GLN A 149 -3.80 13.67 10.21
CA GLN A 149 -2.81 12.74 9.68
C GLN A 149 -3.06 11.29 10.15
N SER A 150 -3.39 11.11 11.43
CA SER A 150 -3.70 9.79 11.99
C SER A 150 -4.95 9.19 11.36
N HIS A 151 -6.00 10.00 11.19
CA HIS A 151 -7.25 9.62 10.56
C HIS A 151 -7.05 9.27 9.08
N GLY A 152 -6.34 10.11 8.31
CA GLY A 152 -6.06 9.85 6.90
C GLY A 152 -5.30 8.54 6.68
N ARG A 153 -4.32 8.23 7.54
CA ARG A 153 -3.61 6.95 7.53
C ARG A 153 -4.53 5.78 7.90
N GLY A 154 -5.33 5.94 8.97
CA GLY A 154 -6.25 4.91 9.43
C GLY A 154 -7.28 4.51 8.37
N VAL A 155 -7.98 5.49 7.81
CA VAL A 155 -8.97 5.27 6.73
C VAL A 155 -8.32 4.62 5.51
N THR A 156 -7.11 5.02 5.14
CA THR A 156 -6.38 4.40 4.01
C THR A 156 -6.03 2.93 4.31
N CYS A 157 -5.61 2.61 5.54
CA CYS A 157 -5.34 1.24 5.95
C CYS A 157 -6.60 0.37 5.93
N GLU A 158 -7.72 0.87 6.46
CA GLU A 158 -9.01 0.17 6.44
C GLU A 158 -9.48 -0.10 5.01
N GLN A 159 -9.42 0.92 4.14
CA GLN A 159 -9.77 0.75 2.73
C GLN A 159 -8.87 -0.24 1.99
N ALA A 160 -7.57 -0.29 2.33
CA ALA A 160 -6.63 -1.25 1.75
C ALA A 160 -6.99 -2.68 2.17
N TYR A 161 -7.36 -2.87 3.44
CA TYR A 161 -7.80 -4.17 3.94
C TYR A 161 -9.10 -4.63 3.26
N ASP A 162 -10.11 -3.74 3.21
CA ASP A 162 -11.39 -4.02 2.56
C ASP A 162 -11.24 -4.31 1.06
N ALA A 163 -10.27 -3.68 0.40
CA ALA A 163 -9.96 -3.92 -1.00
C ALA A 163 -9.33 -5.31 -1.27
N LEU A 164 -8.71 -5.93 -0.27
CA LEU A 164 -8.16 -7.28 -0.37
C LEU A 164 -9.17 -8.37 0.01
N GLY A 165 -10.19 -8.03 0.81
CA GLY A 165 -11.26 -8.93 1.23
C GLY A 165 -12.42 -9.07 0.23
N LYS A 166 -12.43 -8.27 -0.85
CA LYS A 166 -13.38 -8.35 -1.97
C LYS A 166 -12.76 -9.07 -3.16
#